data_AF-A0A3D4FHH3-F1
#
_entry.id   AF-A0A3D4FHH3-F1
#
_cell.length_a   1.000
_cell.length_b   1.000
_cell.length_c   1.000
_cell.angle_alpha   90.00
_cell.angle_beta   90.00
_cell.angle_gamma   90.00
#
_symmetry.space_group_name_H-M   'P 1'
#
loop_
_entity.id
_entity.type
_entity.pdbx_description
1 polymer ?
#
loop_
_entity_poly.entity_id
_entity_poly.type
_entity_poly.pdbx_seq_one_letter_code
_entity_poly.pdbx_strand_id
1 'polypeptide(L)' 'YEDLARGGVGLIITGTAYVTEDTKTLSGHMGINNDRFIKDYKKLTDIVHSHDCRIILQANYAGKDEQML' A
#
# COMPACT_ATOMS: atom_id res chain seq x y z
N TYR A 1 -0.11 -4.97 10.20
CA TYR A 1 -0.08 -6.01 9.14
C TYR A 1 0.19 -7.38 9.71
N GLU A 2 1.21 -7.55 10.56
CA GLU A 2 1.49 -8.84 11.21
C GLU A 2 0.30 -9.39 12.00
N ASP A 3 -0.37 -8.57 12.82
CA ASP A 3 -1.52 -9.03 13.60
C ASP A 3 -2.68 -9.52 12.71
N LEU A 4 -2.89 -8.89 11.54
CA LEU A 4 -3.89 -9.35 10.57
C LEU A 4 -3.49 -10.70 9.97
N ALA A 5 -2.23 -10.83 9.56
CA ALA A 5 -1.71 -12.06 8.97
C ALA A 5 -1.73 -13.22 9.97
N ARG A 6 -1.24 -13.00 11.21
CA ARG A 6 -1.28 -13.95 12.32
C ARG A 6 -2.72 -14.30 12.74
N GLY A 7 -3.67 -13.38 12.52
CA GLY A 7 -5.09 -13.59 12.76
C GLY A 7 -5.76 -14.58 11.78
N GLY A 8 -5.05 -15.06 10.75
CA GLY A 8 -5.54 -16.09 9.83
C GLY A 8 -6.39 -15.58 8.66
N VAL A 9 -6.29 -14.29 8.31
CA VAL A 9 -6.94 -13.77 7.09
C VAL A 9 -6.24 -14.34 5.84
N GLY A 10 -7.01 -14.74 4.83
CA GLY A 10 -6.44 -15.31 3.60
C GLY A 10 -5.78 -14.28 2.67
N LEU A 11 -6.17 -13.00 2.78
CA LEU A 11 -5.67 -11.90 1.95
C LEU A 11 -5.78 -10.57 2.69
N ILE A 12 -4.74 -9.75 2.60
CA ILE A 12 -4.72 -8.37 3.05
C ILE A 12 -4.70 -7.44 1.83
N ILE A 13 -5.51 -6.39 1.85
CA ILE A 13 -5.39 -5.25 0.94
C ILE A 13 -4.89 -4.06 1.75
N THR A 14 -3.83 -3.39 1.30
CA THR A 14 -3.30 -2.21 2.00
C THR A 14 -4.29 -1.06 1.99
N GLY A 15 -4.03 -0.04 2.82
CA GLY A 15 -4.56 1.30 2.52
C GLY A 15 -4.09 1.80 1.14
N THR A 16 -4.68 2.88 0.66
CA THR A 16 -4.35 3.43 -0.67
C THR A 16 -2.91 3.92 -0.74
N ALA A 17 -2.25 3.66 -1.87
CA ALA A 17 -0.92 4.14 -2.16
C ALA A 17 -0.94 5.01 -3.42
N TYR A 18 -0.49 6.26 -3.31
CA TYR A 18 -0.49 7.18 -4.45
C TYR A 18 0.51 6.74 -5.53
N VAL A 19 0.09 6.80 -6.79
CA VAL A 19 0.92 6.40 -7.95
C VAL A 19 1.68 7.57 -8.57
N THR A 20 1.37 8.81 -8.16
CA THR A 20 2.08 10.03 -8.56
C THR A 20 2.22 10.98 -7.36
N GLU A 21 3.30 11.76 -7.30
CA GLU A 21 3.56 12.63 -6.13
C GLU A 21 2.50 13.74 -5.99
N ASP A 22 1.92 14.17 -7.11
CA ASP A 22 0.90 15.22 -7.17
C ASP A 22 -0.50 14.75 -6.75
N THR A 23 -0.69 13.45 -6.52
CA THR A 23 -1.94 12.87 -5.98
C THR A 23 -1.82 12.46 -4.51
N LYS A 24 -0.73 12.87 -3.85
CA LYS A 24 -0.51 12.63 -2.42
C LYS A 24 -1.37 13.55 -1.58
N THR A 25 -2.39 12.97 -0.95
CA THR A 25 -3.39 13.71 -0.16
C THR A 25 -2.97 14.00 1.28
N LEU A 26 -2.09 13.18 1.88
CA LEU A 26 -1.71 13.30 3.29
C LEU A 26 -0.21 13.01 3.51
N SER A 27 0.36 13.66 4.52
CA SER A 27 1.70 13.31 5.01
C SER A 27 1.67 11.93 5.67
N GLY A 28 2.62 11.06 5.34
CA GLY A 28 2.67 9.68 5.82
C GLY A 28 1.83 8.67 5.04
N HIS A 29 1.08 9.07 4.00
CA HIS A 29 0.45 8.12 3.08
C HIS A 29 1.49 7.29 2.32
N MET A 30 1.14 6.03 2.03
CA MET A 30 1.93 5.11 1.22
C MET A 30 2.05 5.65 -0.22
N GLY A 31 3.21 5.46 -0.85
CA GLY A 31 3.46 5.85 -2.25
C GLY A 31 4.08 4.71 -3.05
N ILE A 32 3.78 4.59 -4.34
CA ILE A 32 4.34 3.54 -5.22
C ILE A 32 4.95 4.13 -6.50
N ASN A 33 5.27 5.42 -6.49
CA ASN A 33 5.81 6.17 -7.63
C ASN A 33 7.34 6.23 -7.70
N ASN A 34 8.06 5.62 -6.75
CA ASN A 34 9.52 5.73 -6.65
C ASN A 34 10.14 4.48 -6.00
N ASP A 35 11.24 3.97 -6.57
CA ASP A 35 11.92 2.76 -6.11
C ASP A 35 12.42 2.83 -4.66
N ARG A 36 12.55 4.03 -4.08
CA ARG A 36 12.86 4.21 -2.64
C ARG A 36 11.93 3.44 -1.71
N PHE A 37 10.69 3.16 -2.14
CA PHE A 37 9.72 2.41 -1.33
C PHE A 37 9.93 0.89 -1.36
N ILE A 38 10.67 0.35 -2.34
CA ILE A 38 10.85 -1.09 -2.52
C ILE A 38 11.41 -1.73 -1.25
N LYS A 39 12.38 -1.09 -0.59
CA LYS A 39 12.99 -1.61 0.64
C LYS A 39 11.97 -1.79 1.77
N ASP A 40 11.04 -0.85 1.93
CA ASP A 40 10.06 -0.91 3.00
C ASP A 40 8.89 -1.83 2.65
N TYR A 41 8.48 -1.89 1.37
CA TYR A 41 7.50 -2.88 0.91
C TYR A 41 8.02 -4.31 0.95
N LYS A 42 9.32 -4.51 0.76
CA LYS A 42 9.93 -5.81 0.98
C LYS A 42 9.78 -6.26 2.44
N LYS A 43 10.07 -5.39 3.41
CA LYS A 43 9.86 -5.72 4.84
C LYS A 43 8.41 -6.05 5.14
N LEU A 44 7.47 -5.27 4.60
CA LEU A 44 6.04 -5.49 4.78
C LEU A 44 5.60 -6.85 4.23
N THR A 45 5.99 -7.16 2.98
CA THR A 45 5.66 -8.44 2.34
C THR A 45 6.33 -9.62 3.03
N ASP A 46 7.59 -9.49 3.45
CA ASP A 46 8.30 -10.53 4.22
C ASP A 46 7.56 -10.84 5.54
N ILE A 47 7.09 -9.82 6.27
CA ILE A 47 6.28 -9.98 7.50
C ILE A 47 4.94 -10.68 7.22
N VAL A 48 4.25 -10.33 6.14
CA VAL A 48 2.94 -10.95 5.84
C VAL A 48 3.12 -12.39 5.36
N HIS A 49 4.07 -12.63 4.47
CA HIS A 49 4.32 -13.95 3.91
C HIS A 49 4.89 -14.95 4.92
N SER A 50 5.53 -14.49 6.00
CA SER A 50 5.97 -15.39 7.08
C SER A 50 4.82 -16.06 7.84
N HIS A 51 3.59 -15.57 7.68
CA HIS A 51 2.37 -16.11 8.29
C HIS A 51 1.43 -16.77 7.27
N ASP A 52 1.96 -17.25 6.13
CA ASP A 52 1.20 -17.90 5.02
C ASP A 52 0.00 -17.07 4.50
N CYS A 53 0.11 -15.75 4.60
CA CYS A 53 -0.91 -14.80 4.16
C CYS A 53 -0.47 -14.11 2.86
N ARG A 54 -1.43 -13.68 2.03
CA ARG A 54 -1.19 -12.89 0.82
C ARG A 54 -1.44 -11.40 1.07
N ILE A 55 -0.76 -10.53 0.33
CA ILE A 55 -1.01 -9.07 0.37
C ILE A 55 -1.06 -8.46 -1.04
N ILE A 56 -1.97 -7.53 -1.24
CA ILE A 56 -2.09 -6.69 -2.44
C ILE A 56 -2.01 -5.22 -2.02
N LEU A 57 -1.21 -4.44 -2.75
CA LEU A 57 -1.16 -2.99 -2.58
C LEU A 57 -2.29 -2.33 -3.38
N GLN A 58 -3.10 -1.50 -2.73
CA GLN A 58 -4.16 -0.73 -3.38
C GLN A 58 -3.58 0.54 -3.99
N ALA A 59 -3.12 0.44 -5.24
CA ALA A 59 -2.66 1.60 -6.01
C ALA A 59 -3.82 2.55 -6.28
N ASN A 60 -3.60 3.84 -6.05
CA ASN A 60 -4.63 4.87 -6.16
C ASN A 60 -4.10 6.07 -6.95
N TYR A 61 -4.92 6.55 -7.88
CA TYR A 61 -4.78 7.84 -8.52
C TYR A 61 -6.00 8.68 -8.12
N ALA A 62 -5.85 9.50 -7.08
CA ALA A 62 -6.87 10.49 -6.76
C ALA A 62 -6.77 11.57 -7.82
N GLY A 63 -7.73 11.62 -8.76
CA GLY A 63 -7.76 12.65 -9.79
C GLY A 63 -7.56 14.04 -9.17
N LYS A 64 -6.90 14.95 -9.90
CA LYS A 64 -6.88 16.36 -9.52
C LYS A 64 -8.29 16.91 -9.61
N ASP A 65 -8.66 17.79 -8.68
CA ASP A 65 -10.01 18.36 -8.49
C ASP A 65 -10.68 18.90 -9.78
N GLU A 66 -9.93 19.18 -10.85
CA GLU A 66 -10.47 19.58 -12.16
C GLU A 66 -11.10 18.45 -12.99
N GLN A 67 -11.07 17.19 -12.53
CA GLN A 67 -11.66 16.05 -13.26
C GLN A 67 -12.78 15.32 -12.51
N MET A 68 -13.24 15.83 -11.37
CA MET A 68 -14.51 15.40 -10.78
C MET A 68 -15.60 16.37 -11.19
N LEU A 69 -16.19 16.12 -12.36
CA LEU A 69 -17.45 16.72 -12.83
C LEU A 69 -18.63 16.25 -11.96
#